data_AF-A0A967KZQ8-F1
#
_entry.id   AF-A0A967KZQ8-F1
#
_cell.length_a   1.000
_cell.length_b   1.000
_cell.length_c   1.000
_cell.angle_alpha   90.00
_cell.angle_beta   90.00
_cell.angle_gamma   90.00
#
_symmetry.space_group_name_H-M   'P 1'
#
loop_
_entity.id
_entity.type
_entity.pdbx_description
1 polymer ?
#
loop_
_entity_poly.entity_id
_entity_poly.type
_entity_poly.pdbx_seq_one_letter_code
_entity_poly.pdbx_strand_id
1 'polypeptide(L)'
;MAVFVGIDEAGFGPILGPLVVSSSAFCLPHNLITADLWQILRRSLAQKRKHLAGRLLITDSKKAYSKSLGTKHLERTVLACLKCLGKEPGTLTELITLLCPDCLERLSDYPWYKGAGNSHLAAEPADIKLASAVLSDDLATNDIKLLNLKSCCLDVGHYNKMVGSVKNKARVLFTATSRLIKSAFDEFGGDELQIVVDRQGGRVHYRANLQRMFEGMELEILSESPAASSYELAEDGKKMRLHFVVGADERFLPVSLASMVSKYFRELLVTNINRYFAGFHAELKPTAGYWKDGLRFIEDLKTNIPHIEYDREQLVRCR
;
A
#
# COMPACT_ATOMS: atom_id res chain seq x y z
N MET A 1 -11.63 -21.65 9.54
CA MET A 1 -10.98 -20.34 9.48
C MET A 1 -10.67 -20.07 8.03
N ALA A 2 -10.80 -18.83 7.59
CA ALA A 2 -10.41 -18.39 6.25
C ALA A 2 -9.34 -17.31 6.34
N VAL A 3 -8.58 -17.16 5.26
CA VAL A 3 -7.64 -16.05 5.08
C VAL A 3 -8.24 -15.04 4.13
N PHE A 4 -8.40 -13.81 4.59
CA PHE A 4 -8.95 -12.70 3.82
C PHE A 4 -7.89 -11.63 3.59
N VAL A 5 -7.52 -11.44 2.33
CA VAL A 5 -6.46 -10.53 1.90
C VAL A 5 -7.06 -9.37 1.11
N GLY A 6 -6.71 -8.14 1.48
CA GLY A 6 -7.02 -6.95 0.70
C GLY A 6 -5.78 -6.37 0.05
N ILE A 7 -5.89 -5.90 -1.19
CA ILE A 7 -4.80 -5.29 -1.96
C ILE A 7 -5.25 -3.95 -2.57
N ASP A 8 -4.43 -2.92 -2.40
CA ASP A 8 -4.65 -1.59 -2.99
C ASP A 8 -3.32 -0.85 -3.19
N GLU A 9 -3.33 0.20 -4.02
CA GLU A 9 -2.16 1.00 -4.36
C GLU A 9 -2.25 2.49 -3.97
N ALA A 10 -1.09 3.12 -3.89
CA ALA A 10 -0.96 4.56 -3.84
C ALA A 10 0.10 5.03 -4.83
N GLY A 11 -0.20 6.15 -5.51
CA GLY A 11 0.74 6.80 -6.40
C GLY A 11 0.67 6.33 -7.84
N PHE A 12 -0.45 5.82 -8.36
CA PHE A 12 -0.54 5.45 -9.78
C PHE A 12 -0.36 6.65 -10.73
N GLY A 13 -1.08 7.76 -10.47
CA GLY A 13 -1.11 8.96 -11.32
C GLY A 13 0.02 9.99 -11.20
N PRO A 14 0.68 10.19 -10.04
CA PRO A 14 1.82 11.10 -9.89
C PRO A 14 2.97 10.86 -10.87
N ILE A 15 3.66 11.94 -11.24
CA ILE A 15 4.90 11.91 -12.03
C ILE A 15 6.16 11.92 -11.16
N LEU A 16 6.05 12.30 -9.89
CA LEU A 16 7.14 12.22 -8.91
C LEU A 16 6.79 11.24 -7.79
N GLY A 17 7.84 10.62 -7.25
CA GLY A 17 7.74 9.65 -6.17
C GLY A 17 7.28 8.25 -6.63
N PRO A 18 7.31 7.29 -5.71
CA PRO A 18 7.11 5.89 -6.04
C PRO A 18 5.63 5.55 -6.31
N LEU A 19 5.43 4.41 -6.97
CA LEU A 19 4.18 3.65 -6.94
C LEU A 19 4.32 2.55 -5.88
N VAL A 20 3.40 2.51 -4.92
CA VAL A 20 3.39 1.48 -3.86
C VAL A 20 2.09 0.70 -3.95
N VAL A 21 2.18 -0.62 -4.01
CA VAL A 21 1.05 -1.56 -3.86
C VAL A 21 1.25 -2.30 -2.56
N SER A 22 0.20 -2.50 -1.77
CA SER A 22 0.30 -3.21 -0.49
C SER A 22 -0.80 -4.22 -0.34
N SER A 23 -0.57 -5.20 0.53
CA SER A 23 -1.55 -6.19 0.96
C SER A 23 -1.68 -6.20 2.48
N SER A 24 -2.88 -6.46 2.98
CA SER A 24 -3.10 -6.82 4.38
C SER A 24 -3.89 -8.13 4.45
N ALA A 25 -3.43 -9.07 5.29
CA ALA A 25 -4.03 -10.39 5.41
C ALA A 25 -4.58 -10.62 6.82
N PHE A 26 -5.79 -11.16 6.90
CA PHE A 26 -6.46 -11.50 8.15
C PHE A 26 -6.87 -12.97 8.15
N CYS A 27 -6.70 -13.66 9.28
CA CYS A 27 -7.37 -14.93 9.55
C CYS A 27 -8.67 -14.63 10.30
N LEU A 28 -9.79 -15.20 9.86
CA LEU A 28 -11.10 -14.97 10.47
C LEU A 28 -12.03 -16.19 10.33
N PRO A 29 -13.09 -16.30 11.16
CA PRO A 29 -14.15 -17.29 10.97
C PRO A 29 -14.83 -17.15 9.60
N HIS A 30 -15.24 -18.25 8.98
CA HIS A 30 -15.79 -18.25 7.61
C HIS A 30 -17.01 -17.32 7.44
N ASN A 31 -17.86 -17.24 8.46
CA ASN A 31 -19.03 -16.38 8.48
C ASN A 31 -18.70 -14.87 8.47
N LEU A 32 -17.45 -14.49 8.76
CA LEU A 32 -17.02 -13.09 8.74
C LEU A 32 -16.44 -12.63 7.39
N ILE A 33 -16.23 -13.53 6.43
CA ILE A 33 -15.73 -13.17 5.07
C ILE A 33 -16.65 -12.13 4.41
N THR A 34 -17.96 -12.30 4.58
CA THR A 34 -18.99 -11.42 4.00
C THR A 34 -19.51 -10.37 4.98
N ALA A 35 -18.97 -10.32 6.20
CA ALA A 35 -19.43 -9.40 7.24
C ALA A 35 -18.77 -8.02 7.11
N ASP A 36 -19.42 -7.00 7.69
CA ASP A 36 -18.82 -5.68 7.85
C ASP A 36 -17.83 -5.69 9.02
N LEU A 37 -16.54 -5.85 8.72
CA LEU A 37 -15.47 -5.90 9.72
C LEU A 37 -15.33 -4.61 10.54
N TRP A 38 -15.80 -3.45 10.05
CA TRP A 38 -15.82 -2.23 10.87
C TRP A 38 -16.87 -2.32 11.98
N GLN A 39 -17.99 -3.01 11.75
CA GLN A 39 -18.98 -3.26 12.80
C GLN A 39 -18.50 -4.29 13.81
N ILE A 40 -17.85 -5.35 13.32
CA ILE A 40 -17.27 -6.39 14.18
C ILE A 40 -16.18 -5.80 15.08
N LEU A 41 -15.26 -5.02 14.51
CA LEU A 41 -14.12 -4.41 15.21
C LEU A 41 -14.39 -2.95 15.64
N ARG A 42 -15.65 -2.62 15.93
CA ARG A 42 -16.07 -1.23 16.23
C ARG A 42 -15.47 -0.67 17.52
N ARG A 43 -14.96 -1.52 18.42
CA ARG A 43 -14.35 -1.12 19.69
C ARG A 43 -12.99 -0.49 19.45
N SER A 44 -12.23 -1.02 18.49
CA SER A 44 -10.88 -0.58 18.17
C SER A 44 -10.77 0.25 16.88
N LEU A 45 -11.70 0.07 15.94
CA LEU A 45 -11.64 0.66 14.60
C LEU A 45 -12.81 1.59 14.30
N ALA A 46 -12.55 2.56 13.42
CA ALA A 46 -13.56 3.47 12.88
C ALA A 46 -13.29 3.74 11.38
N GLN A 47 -14.37 3.80 10.61
CA GLN A 47 -14.30 4.12 9.17
C GLN A 47 -14.29 5.63 8.88
N LYS A 48 -14.71 6.44 9.86
CA LYS A 48 -14.84 7.91 9.73
C LYS A 48 -13.96 8.62 10.75
N ARG A 49 -13.39 9.76 10.34
CA ARG A 49 -12.53 10.62 11.17
C ARG A 49 -13.27 11.29 12.34
N LYS A 50 -14.57 11.53 12.21
CA LYS A 50 -15.35 12.15 13.28
C LYS A 50 -15.60 11.13 14.38
N HIS A 51 -15.47 11.55 15.64
CA HIS A 51 -15.75 10.73 16.82
C HIS A 51 -14.94 9.42 16.88
N LEU A 52 -13.63 9.49 16.58
CA LEU A 52 -12.73 8.35 16.73
C LEU A 52 -12.72 7.83 18.17
N ALA A 53 -12.74 8.73 19.17
CA ALA A 53 -12.72 8.35 20.59
C ALA A 53 -11.58 7.36 20.92
N GLY A 54 -10.37 7.63 20.40
CA GLY A 54 -9.18 6.79 20.57
C GLY A 54 -9.01 5.64 19.56
N ARG A 55 -10.07 5.28 18.84
CA ARG A 55 -10.04 4.21 17.82
C ARG A 55 -9.12 4.53 16.64
N LEU A 56 -8.57 3.49 16.04
CA LEU A 56 -7.78 3.59 14.82
C LEU A 56 -8.71 3.90 13.64
N LEU A 57 -8.28 4.82 12.79
CA LEU A 57 -8.96 5.12 11.55
C LEU A 57 -8.49 4.10 10.50
N ILE A 58 -9.42 3.34 9.91
CA ILE A 58 -9.19 2.54 8.71
C ILE A 58 -10.23 2.92 7.67
N THR A 59 -9.80 3.55 6.58
CA THR A 59 -10.68 4.14 5.55
C THR A 59 -9.88 4.34 4.25
N ASP A 60 -10.55 4.72 3.15
CA ASP A 60 -9.88 5.16 1.92
C ASP A 60 -8.76 6.15 2.27
N SER A 61 -7.55 5.87 1.80
CA SER A 61 -6.37 6.67 2.14
C SER A 61 -6.49 8.14 1.74
N LYS A 62 -7.31 8.48 0.73
CA LYS A 62 -7.64 9.86 0.33
C LYS A 62 -8.50 10.57 1.38
N LYS A 63 -9.28 9.82 2.17
CA LYS A 63 -10.02 10.33 3.33
C LYS A 63 -9.13 10.35 4.58
N ALA A 64 -8.12 9.49 4.70
CA ALA A 64 -7.20 9.52 5.85
C ALA A 64 -6.14 10.63 5.75
N TYR A 65 -5.85 11.12 4.54
CA TYR A 65 -4.75 12.06 4.27
C TYR A 65 -5.21 13.33 3.54
N SER A 66 -4.69 14.46 3.99
CA SER A 66 -4.64 15.72 3.22
C SER A 66 -3.36 16.47 3.57
N LYS A 67 -2.97 17.45 2.76
CA LYS A 67 -1.79 18.30 3.07
C LYS A 67 -1.89 18.96 4.46
N SER A 68 -3.09 19.35 4.89
CA SER A 68 -3.32 19.98 6.20
C SER A 68 -3.28 18.99 7.37
N LEU A 69 -3.66 17.73 7.14
CA LEU A 69 -3.69 16.70 8.19
C LEU A 69 -2.35 15.96 8.31
N GLY A 70 -1.57 15.92 7.24
CA GLY A 70 -0.33 15.15 7.16
C GLY A 70 -0.57 13.65 7.26
N THR A 71 0.45 12.91 7.70
CA THR A 71 0.47 11.45 7.77
C THR A 71 0.03 10.87 9.11
N LYS A 72 -0.37 11.70 10.09
CA LYS A 72 -0.59 11.27 11.48
C LYS A 72 -1.53 10.05 11.62
N HIS A 73 -2.68 10.06 10.95
CA HIS A 73 -3.61 8.94 11.00
C HIS A 73 -3.08 7.70 10.28
N LEU A 74 -2.39 7.89 9.14
CA LEU A 74 -1.77 6.80 8.40
C LEU A 74 -0.70 6.11 9.26
N GLU A 75 0.20 6.91 9.82
CA GLU A 75 1.29 6.46 10.68
C GLU A 75 0.77 5.72 11.90
N ARG A 76 -0.16 6.33 12.65
CA ARG A 76 -0.73 5.73 13.85
C ARG A 76 -1.35 4.36 13.56
N THR A 77 -2.15 4.26 12.52
CA THR A 77 -2.82 3.01 12.12
C THR A 77 -1.81 1.96 11.70
N VAL A 78 -0.88 2.29 10.79
CA VAL A 78 0.09 1.33 10.27
C VAL A 78 1.01 0.81 11.39
N LEU A 79 1.51 1.68 12.26
CA LEU A 79 2.39 1.28 13.36
C LEU A 79 1.67 0.47 14.44
N ALA A 80 0.40 0.80 14.75
CA ALA A 80 -0.38 -0.02 15.67
C ALA A 80 -0.66 -1.43 15.11
N CYS A 81 -0.95 -1.55 13.81
CA CYS A 81 -1.10 -2.84 13.14
C CYS A 81 0.20 -3.65 13.10
N LEU A 82 1.35 -3.01 12.79
CA LEU A 82 2.66 -3.67 12.87
C LEU A 82 2.98 -4.15 14.28
N LYS A 83 2.62 -3.37 15.31
CA LYS A 83 2.79 -3.78 16.71
C LYS A 83 1.93 -4.99 17.08
N CYS A 84 0.71 -5.11 16.51
CA CYS A 84 -0.10 -6.33 16.64
C CYS A 84 0.57 -7.56 16.00
N LEU A 85 1.43 -7.35 15.00
CA LEU A 85 2.27 -8.39 14.39
C LEU A 85 3.59 -8.61 15.15
N GLY A 86 3.77 -7.99 16.32
CA GLY A 86 5.01 -8.05 17.10
C GLY A 86 6.18 -7.30 16.46
N LYS A 87 5.91 -6.30 15.61
CA LYS A 87 6.93 -5.49 14.93
C LYS A 87 6.85 -4.03 15.37
N GLU A 88 8.00 -3.44 15.68
CA GLU A 88 8.07 -2.07 16.20
C GLU A 88 9.19 -1.28 15.50
N PRO A 89 9.00 -0.90 14.22
CA PRO A 89 9.99 -0.08 13.54
C PRO A 89 10.05 1.30 14.20
N GLY A 90 11.25 1.71 14.62
CA GLY A 90 11.53 3.06 15.12
C GLY A 90 12.02 4.01 14.02
N THR A 91 12.43 3.48 12.87
CA THR A 91 13.02 4.23 11.76
C THR A 91 12.37 3.90 10.41
N LEU A 92 12.60 4.76 9.41
CA LEU A 92 12.16 4.51 8.04
C LEU A 92 12.81 3.24 7.46
N THR A 93 14.11 3.00 7.69
CA THR A 93 14.79 1.79 7.19
C THR A 93 14.15 0.52 7.75
N GLU A 94 13.88 0.48 9.06
CA GLU A 94 13.23 -0.68 9.69
C GLU A 94 11.82 -0.89 9.13
N LEU A 95 11.05 0.18 8.93
CA LEU A 95 9.73 0.10 8.32
C LEU A 95 9.78 -0.48 6.89
N ILE A 96 10.72 -0.01 6.07
CA ILE A 96 10.91 -0.52 4.70
C ILE A 96 11.35 -1.99 4.74
N THR A 97 12.25 -2.35 5.65
CA THR A 97 12.72 -3.74 5.82
C THR A 97 11.57 -4.69 6.12
N LEU A 98 10.60 -4.24 6.93
CA LEU A 98 9.42 -5.04 7.27
C LEU A 98 8.40 -5.14 6.13
N LEU A 99 8.15 -4.03 5.42
CA LEU A 99 7.07 -3.97 4.42
C LEU A 99 7.52 -4.37 3.02
N CYS A 100 8.72 -3.97 2.59
CA CYS A 100 9.22 -4.16 1.22
C CYS A 100 10.76 -4.22 1.20
N PRO A 101 11.38 -5.30 1.71
CA PRO A 101 12.83 -5.42 1.78
C PRO A 101 13.51 -5.27 0.41
N ASP A 102 12.86 -5.75 -0.66
CA ASP A 102 13.36 -5.70 -2.04
C ASP A 102 13.69 -4.30 -2.56
N CYS A 103 13.12 -3.23 -1.99
CA CYS A 103 13.42 -1.87 -2.45
C CYS A 103 14.57 -1.19 -1.70
N LEU A 104 15.06 -1.74 -0.59
CA LEU A 104 16.11 -1.11 0.22
C LEU A 104 17.37 -0.80 -0.59
N GLU A 105 17.90 -1.80 -1.29
CA GLU A 105 19.11 -1.66 -2.10
C GLU A 105 18.91 -0.58 -3.17
N ARG A 106 17.81 -0.65 -3.92
CA ARG A 106 17.49 0.34 -4.96
C ARG A 106 17.35 1.75 -4.38
N LEU A 107 16.69 1.91 -3.23
CA LEU A 107 16.52 3.22 -2.60
C LEU A 107 17.85 3.82 -2.12
N SER A 108 18.85 3.00 -1.82
CA SER A 108 20.18 3.48 -1.38
C SER A 108 20.95 4.25 -2.47
N ASP A 109 20.59 4.03 -3.75
CA ASP A 109 21.17 4.73 -4.90
C ASP A 109 20.67 6.17 -5.05
N TYR A 110 19.60 6.55 -4.33
CA TYR A 110 18.96 7.86 -4.47
C TYR A 110 19.53 8.87 -3.46
N PRO A 111 19.95 10.07 -3.88
CA PRO A 111 20.57 11.03 -2.97
C PRO A 111 19.62 11.50 -1.86
N TRP A 112 18.32 11.63 -2.14
CA TRP A 112 17.32 12.05 -1.16
C TRP A 112 16.87 10.95 -0.18
N TYR A 113 17.32 9.70 -0.36
CA TYR A 113 17.11 8.63 0.61
C TYR A 113 18.37 8.29 1.43
N LYS A 114 19.55 8.79 1.03
CA LYS A 114 20.77 8.70 1.83
C LYS A 114 20.59 9.45 3.15
N GLY A 115 20.85 8.78 4.28
CA GLY A 115 20.68 9.34 5.63
C GLY A 115 19.22 9.47 6.11
N ALA A 116 18.24 9.49 5.21
CA ALA A 116 16.81 9.48 5.54
C ALA A 116 16.38 8.25 6.34
N GLY A 117 17.06 7.12 6.11
CA GLY A 117 16.78 5.85 6.75
C GLY A 117 16.79 5.88 8.29
N ASN A 118 17.63 6.74 8.87
CA ASN A 118 17.75 6.91 10.33
C ASN A 118 16.73 7.91 10.91
N SER A 119 15.88 8.51 10.08
CA SER A 119 14.84 9.41 10.58
C SER A 119 13.85 8.61 11.43
N HIS A 120 13.67 9.05 12.68
CA HIS A 120 12.68 8.47 13.56
C HIS A 120 11.26 8.69 13.02
N LEU A 121 10.42 7.67 13.18
CA LEU A 121 8.99 7.80 12.91
C LEU A 121 8.37 8.73 13.97
N ALA A 122 7.40 9.55 13.58
CA ALA A 122 6.94 10.67 14.40
C ALA A 122 5.90 10.26 15.46
N ALA A 123 5.45 9.01 15.46
CA ALA A 123 4.43 8.53 16.37
C ALA A 123 4.93 8.41 17.81
N GLU A 124 4.06 8.77 18.76
CA GLU A 124 4.32 8.61 20.17
C GLU A 124 4.21 7.12 20.57
N PRO A 125 5.28 6.49 21.10
CA PRO A 125 5.27 5.05 21.40
C PRO A 125 4.16 4.60 22.36
N ALA A 126 3.79 5.46 23.32
CA ALA A 126 2.72 5.18 24.27
C ALA A 126 1.34 5.09 23.60
N ASP A 127 1.04 5.99 22.66
CA ASP A 127 -0.20 5.97 21.89
C ASP A 127 -0.27 4.74 20.98
N ILE A 128 0.83 4.40 20.30
CA ILE A 128 0.90 3.18 19.47
C ILE A 128 0.69 1.93 20.32
N LYS A 129 1.31 1.87 21.51
CA LYS A 129 1.13 0.75 22.44
C LYS A 129 -0.33 0.61 22.86
N LEU A 130 -0.97 1.70 23.29
CA LEU A 130 -2.37 1.68 23.69
C LEU A 130 -3.28 1.25 22.53
N ALA A 131 -3.12 1.87 21.35
CA ALA A 131 -3.92 1.56 20.17
C ALA A 131 -3.78 0.10 19.72
N SER A 132 -2.54 -0.43 19.73
CA SER A 132 -2.27 -1.82 19.37
C SER A 132 -2.86 -2.81 20.37
N ALA A 133 -2.88 -2.48 21.66
CA ALA A 133 -3.47 -3.33 22.69
C ALA A 133 -4.99 -3.41 22.54
N VAL A 134 -5.65 -2.26 22.32
CA VAL A 134 -7.10 -2.21 22.07
C VAL A 134 -7.46 -2.96 20.78
N LEU A 135 -6.67 -2.82 19.72
CA LEU A 135 -6.87 -3.57 18.48
C LEU A 135 -6.66 -5.08 18.68
N SER A 136 -5.61 -5.48 19.38
CA SER A 136 -5.31 -6.90 19.63
C SER A 136 -6.41 -7.59 20.45
N ASP A 137 -6.94 -6.90 21.47
CA ASP A 137 -8.05 -7.39 22.29
C ASP A 137 -9.34 -7.54 21.48
N ASP A 138 -9.68 -6.55 20.65
CA ASP A 138 -10.87 -6.58 19.80
C ASP A 138 -10.78 -7.66 18.70
N LEU A 139 -9.59 -7.82 18.11
CA LEU A 139 -9.30 -8.93 17.18
C LEU A 139 -9.50 -10.28 17.88
N ALA A 140 -8.87 -10.49 19.04
CA ALA A 140 -8.95 -11.73 19.79
C ALA A 140 -10.38 -12.06 20.25
N THR A 141 -11.14 -11.06 20.71
CA THR A 141 -12.55 -11.21 21.13
C THR A 141 -13.45 -11.73 20.00
N ASN A 142 -13.09 -11.45 18.74
CA ASN A 142 -13.86 -11.84 17.56
C ASN A 142 -13.22 -13.01 16.79
N ASP A 143 -12.24 -13.70 17.37
CA ASP A 143 -11.46 -14.78 16.73
C ASP A 143 -10.76 -14.35 15.42
N ILE A 144 -10.42 -13.06 15.29
CA ILE A 144 -9.71 -12.52 14.12
C ILE A 144 -8.23 -12.38 14.46
N LYS A 145 -7.35 -12.63 13.49
CA LYS A 145 -5.91 -12.34 13.59
C LYS A 145 -5.44 -11.55 12.38
N LEU A 146 -4.70 -10.48 12.60
CA LEU A 146 -3.89 -9.87 11.53
C LEU A 146 -2.68 -10.79 11.30
N LEU A 147 -2.49 -11.25 10.06
CA LEU A 147 -1.44 -12.21 9.70
C LEU A 147 -0.19 -11.54 9.17
N ASN A 148 -0.35 -10.60 8.24
CA ASN A 148 0.78 -9.84 7.70
C ASN A 148 0.35 -8.52 7.05
N LEU A 149 1.35 -7.66 6.85
CA LEU A 149 1.32 -6.48 5.98
C LEU A 149 2.52 -6.59 5.05
N LYS A 150 2.30 -6.47 3.74
CA LYS A 150 3.38 -6.54 2.73
C LYS A 150 3.18 -5.45 1.69
N SER A 151 4.27 -5.01 1.08
CA SER A 151 4.26 -3.99 0.03
C SER A 151 5.19 -4.37 -1.13
N CYS A 152 4.82 -3.91 -2.32
CA CYS A 152 5.66 -3.81 -3.50
C CYS A 152 5.85 -2.32 -3.81
N CYS A 153 7.06 -1.80 -3.59
CA CYS A 153 7.42 -0.42 -3.88
C CYS A 153 8.21 -0.35 -5.20
N LEU A 154 7.68 0.39 -6.17
CA LEU A 154 8.37 0.76 -7.40
C LEU A 154 8.87 2.19 -7.24
N ASP A 155 10.12 2.31 -6.79
CA ASP A 155 10.91 3.54 -6.88
C ASP A 155 11.01 4.01 -8.35
N VAL A 156 11.22 5.30 -8.58
CA VAL A 156 11.00 5.92 -9.90
C VAL A 156 11.89 5.32 -10.99
N GLY A 157 13.18 5.11 -10.71
CA GLY A 157 14.11 4.48 -11.65
C GLY A 157 13.70 3.05 -12.00
N HIS A 158 13.31 2.24 -11.00
CA HIS A 158 12.79 0.90 -11.25
C HIS A 158 11.46 0.92 -12.02
N TYR A 159 10.56 1.83 -11.67
CA TYR A 159 9.31 2.05 -12.39
C TYR A 159 9.57 2.38 -13.87
N ASN A 160 10.51 3.28 -14.16
CA ASN A 160 10.86 3.67 -15.53
C ASN A 160 11.42 2.49 -16.32
N LYS A 161 12.32 1.70 -15.71
CA LYS A 161 12.85 0.46 -16.33
C LYS A 161 11.72 -0.52 -16.68
N MET A 162 10.77 -0.73 -15.78
CA MET A 162 9.63 -1.62 -16.01
C MET A 162 8.70 -1.10 -17.11
N VAL A 163 8.36 0.19 -17.10
CA VAL A 163 7.50 0.78 -18.12
C VAL A 163 8.20 0.80 -19.48
N GLY A 164 9.50 1.08 -19.54
CA GLY A 164 10.28 1.00 -20.78
C GLY A 164 10.23 -0.39 -21.43
N SER A 165 10.26 -1.44 -20.59
CA SER A 165 10.20 -2.84 -21.05
C SER A 165 8.81 -3.27 -21.50
N VAL A 166 7.76 -2.88 -20.76
CA VAL A 166 6.39 -3.37 -20.97
C VAL A 166 5.55 -2.42 -21.85
N LYS A 167 6.00 -1.16 -22.00
CA LYS A 167 5.32 -0.05 -22.68
C LYS A 167 3.88 0.18 -22.22
N ASN A 168 3.55 -0.16 -20.97
CA ASN A 168 2.21 -0.01 -20.43
C ASN A 168 2.20 0.05 -18.89
N LYS A 169 1.78 1.20 -18.34
CA LYS A 169 1.72 1.45 -16.90
C LYS A 169 0.74 0.56 -16.14
N ALA A 170 -0.43 0.29 -16.74
CA ALA A 170 -1.43 -0.57 -16.12
C ALA A 170 -0.95 -2.02 -16.03
N ARG A 171 -0.10 -2.47 -16.96
CA ARG A 171 0.55 -3.78 -16.86
C ARG A 171 1.61 -3.79 -15.76
N VAL A 172 2.42 -2.73 -15.62
CA VAL A 172 3.40 -2.62 -14.52
C VAL A 172 2.72 -2.65 -13.15
N LEU A 173 1.63 -1.89 -12.98
CA LEU A 173 0.83 -1.95 -11.76
C LEU A 173 0.31 -3.38 -11.52
N PHE A 174 -0.28 -4.01 -12.53
CA PHE A 174 -0.81 -5.36 -12.40
C PHE A 174 0.27 -6.40 -12.08
N THR A 175 1.50 -6.23 -12.58
CA THR A 175 2.65 -7.07 -12.21
C THR A 175 2.97 -6.94 -10.72
N ALA A 176 3.02 -5.72 -10.18
CA ALA A 176 3.23 -5.50 -8.74
C ALA A 176 2.10 -6.09 -7.89
N THR A 177 0.84 -5.91 -8.30
CA THR A 177 -0.33 -6.54 -7.68
C THR A 177 -0.22 -8.08 -7.70
N SER A 178 0.18 -8.65 -8.83
CA SER A 178 0.28 -10.10 -9.00
C SER A 178 1.38 -10.71 -8.12
N ARG A 179 2.45 -9.98 -7.81
CA ARG A 179 3.47 -10.43 -6.83
C ARG A 179 2.87 -10.61 -5.44
N LEU A 180 2.00 -9.70 -5.01
CA LEU A 180 1.32 -9.80 -3.72
C LEU A 180 0.26 -10.92 -3.73
N ILE A 181 -0.48 -11.10 -4.83
CA ILE A 181 -1.40 -12.22 -5.01
C ILE A 181 -0.63 -13.56 -4.92
N LYS A 182 0.49 -13.69 -5.65
CA LYS A 182 1.32 -14.91 -5.60
C LYS A 182 1.86 -15.15 -4.20
N SER A 183 2.37 -14.12 -3.52
CA SER A 183 2.85 -14.25 -2.14
C SER A 183 1.74 -14.71 -1.19
N ALA A 184 0.50 -14.23 -1.36
CA ALA A 184 -0.64 -14.68 -0.55
C ALA A 184 -1.01 -16.14 -0.85
N PHE A 185 -1.00 -16.53 -2.12
CA PHE A 185 -1.24 -17.91 -2.54
C PHE A 185 -0.19 -18.88 -2.00
N ASP A 186 1.09 -18.51 -2.07
CA ASP A 186 2.18 -19.37 -1.61
C ASP A 186 2.12 -19.62 -0.10
N GLU A 187 1.77 -18.57 0.66
CA GLU A 187 1.71 -18.57 2.12
C GLU A 187 0.41 -19.19 2.65
N PHE A 188 -0.74 -18.94 2.00
CA PHE A 188 -2.07 -19.25 2.54
C PHE A 188 -2.95 -20.09 1.62
N GLY A 189 -2.47 -20.54 0.45
CA GLY A 189 -3.30 -21.28 -0.52
C GLY A 189 -3.75 -22.67 -0.03
N GLY A 190 -3.22 -23.16 1.08
CA GLY A 190 -3.72 -24.36 1.76
C GLY A 190 -4.97 -24.13 2.61
N ASP A 191 -5.30 -22.87 2.92
CA ASP A 191 -6.49 -22.46 3.65
C ASP A 191 -7.62 -22.03 2.69
N GLU A 192 -8.80 -21.69 3.22
CA GLU A 192 -9.80 -20.97 2.44
C GLU A 192 -9.35 -19.52 2.19
N LEU A 193 -8.66 -19.30 1.07
CA LEU A 193 -8.06 -18.02 0.71
C LEU A 193 -8.98 -17.18 -0.18
N GLN A 194 -9.34 -15.99 0.31
CA GLN A 194 -10.10 -14.95 -0.39
C GLN A 194 -9.20 -13.71 -0.56
N ILE A 195 -8.98 -13.28 -1.80
CA ILE A 195 -8.18 -12.09 -2.12
C ILE A 195 -9.07 -11.07 -2.82
N VAL A 196 -9.18 -9.87 -2.26
CA VAL A 196 -9.90 -8.75 -2.85
C VAL A 196 -8.90 -7.66 -3.24
N VAL A 197 -9.00 -7.21 -4.48
CA VAL A 197 -8.16 -6.16 -5.04
C VAL A 197 -9.07 -4.99 -5.44
N ASP A 198 -8.72 -3.76 -5.03
CA ASP A 198 -9.37 -2.59 -5.60
C ASP A 198 -9.11 -2.52 -7.10
N ARG A 199 -10.14 -2.20 -7.87
CA ARG A 199 -10.07 -2.33 -9.32
C ARG A 199 -9.12 -1.30 -9.93
N GLN A 200 -8.10 -1.82 -10.58
CA GLN A 200 -7.07 -1.01 -11.24
C GLN A 200 -7.51 -0.59 -12.65
N GLY A 201 -8.00 0.64 -12.77
CA GLY A 201 -8.46 1.22 -14.03
C GLY A 201 -9.77 0.61 -14.55
N GLY A 202 -10.03 0.74 -15.86
CA GLY A 202 -11.29 0.30 -16.48
C GLY A 202 -11.39 -1.20 -16.78
N ARG A 203 -10.46 -2.03 -16.30
CA ARG A 203 -10.42 -3.46 -16.66
C ARG A 203 -11.53 -4.23 -15.96
N VAL A 204 -12.37 -4.89 -16.74
CA VAL A 204 -13.46 -5.77 -16.26
C VAL A 204 -13.09 -7.25 -16.41
N HIS A 205 -12.36 -7.63 -17.45
CA HIS A 205 -11.97 -9.02 -17.70
C HIS A 205 -10.49 -9.25 -17.39
N TYR A 206 -10.18 -10.20 -16.50
CA TYR A 206 -8.83 -10.48 -16.01
C TYR A 206 -8.29 -11.82 -16.47
N ARG A 207 -9.11 -12.74 -17.03
CA ARG A 207 -8.72 -14.10 -17.42
C ARG A 207 -7.35 -14.15 -18.13
N ALA A 208 -7.18 -13.44 -19.23
CA ALA A 208 -5.95 -13.46 -20.01
C ALA A 208 -4.71 -12.91 -19.25
N ASN A 209 -4.92 -11.95 -18.34
CA ASN A 209 -3.83 -11.42 -17.53
C ASN A 209 -3.46 -12.41 -16.42
N LEU A 210 -4.45 -13.04 -15.79
CA LEU A 210 -4.25 -14.04 -14.75
C LEU A 210 -3.54 -15.28 -15.31
N GLN A 211 -4.01 -15.82 -16.44
CA GLN A 211 -3.36 -16.97 -17.10
C GLN A 211 -1.90 -16.70 -17.47
N ARG A 212 -1.57 -15.45 -17.85
CA ARG A 212 -0.19 -15.05 -18.14
C ARG A 212 0.67 -14.93 -16.87
N MET A 213 0.10 -14.43 -15.77
CA MET A 213 0.85 -14.20 -14.52
C MET A 213 0.99 -15.44 -13.66
N PHE A 214 0.02 -16.36 -13.78
CA PHE A 214 -0.10 -17.59 -13.01
C PHE A 214 -0.15 -18.78 -13.97
N GLU A 215 0.87 -18.86 -14.82
CA GLU A 215 1.02 -19.97 -15.76
C GLU A 215 1.12 -21.29 -14.99
N GLY A 216 0.37 -22.31 -15.45
CA GLY A 216 0.28 -23.61 -14.76
C GLY A 216 -0.93 -23.75 -13.83
N MET A 217 -1.52 -22.64 -13.36
CA MET A 217 -2.72 -22.71 -12.53
C MET A 217 -3.99 -22.98 -13.34
N GLU A 218 -4.85 -23.85 -12.84
CA GLU A 218 -6.22 -23.97 -13.32
C GLU A 218 -6.98 -22.68 -13.01
N LEU A 219 -7.76 -22.17 -13.97
CA LEU A 219 -8.52 -20.92 -13.81
C LEU A 219 -9.98 -21.09 -14.22
N GLU A 220 -10.86 -20.87 -13.25
CA GLU A 220 -12.30 -20.79 -13.42
C GLU A 220 -12.78 -19.34 -13.30
N ILE A 221 -13.71 -18.94 -14.19
CA ILE A 221 -14.42 -17.67 -14.05
C ILE A 221 -15.66 -17.91 -13.21
N LEU A 222 -15.71 -17.35 -12.01
CA LEU A 222 -16.89 -17.46 -11.15
C LEU A 222 -17.97 -16.43 -11.50
N SER A 223 -17.56 -15.20 -11.80
CA SER A 223 -18.46 -14.12 -12.26
C SER A 223 -17.68 -12.96 -12.85
N GLU A 224 -18.27 -12.26 -13.83
CA GLU A 224 -17.75 -10.99 -14.35
C GLU A 224 -18.89 -10.00 -14.50
N SER A 225 -18.75 -8.83 -13.89
CA SER A 225 -19.75 -7.76 -13.92
C SER A 225 -19.08 -6.39 -13.89
N PRO A 226 -19.80 -5.31 -14.25
CA PRO A 226 -19.29 -3.96 -14.11
C PRO A 226 -18.85 -3.60 -12.69
N ALA A 227 -19.40 -4.22 -11.64
CA ALA A 227 -19.07 -3.92 -10.25
C ALA A 227 -17.98 -4.83 -9.64
N ALA A 228 -17.89 -6.09 -10.07
CA ALA A 228 -16.93 -7.07 -9.56
C ALA A 228 -16.62 -8.17 -10.61
N SER A 229 -15.37 -8.65 -10.61
CA SER A 229 -14.94 -9.81 -11.39
C SER A 229 -14.22 -10.80 -10.49
N SER A 230 -14.69 -12.05 -10.47
CA SER A 230 -14.26 -13.09 -9.52
C SER A 230 -13.79 -14.33 -10.26
N TYR A 231 -12.66 -14.88 -9.80
CA TYR A 231 -12.02 -16.05 -10.39
C TYR A 231 -11.61 -17.01 -9.28
N GLU A 232 -11.58 -18.31 -9.59
CA GLU A 232 -10.90 -19.30 -8.78
C GLU A 232 -9.63 -19.75 -9.50
N LEU A 233 -8.51 -19.78 -8.78
CA LEU A 233 -7.25 -20.32 -9.27
C LEU A 233 -6.80 -21.47 -8.37
N ALA A 234 -6.30 -22.54 -8.96
CA ALA A 234 -5.83 -23.72 -8.24
C ALA A 234 -4.53 -24.30 -8.83
N GLU A 235 -3.66 -24.80 -7.96
CA GLU A 235 -2.39 -25.47 -8.29
C GLU A 235 -1.98 -26.37 -7.13
N ASP A 236 -1.55 -27.60 -7.40
CA ASP A 236 -1.03 -28.55 -6.40
C ASP A 236 -1.90 -28.72 -5.14
N GLY A 237 -3.23 -28.76 -5.32
CA GLY A 237 -4.20 -28.89 -4.23
C GLY A 237 -4.42 -27.63 -3.39
N LYS A 238 -3.69 -26.54 -3.66
CA LYS A 238 -3.95 -25.20 -3.12
C LYS A 238 -4.94 -24.46 -4.00
N LYS A 239 -5.72 -23.55 -3.40
CA LYS A 239 -6.70 -22.71 -4.12
C LYS A 239 -6.79 -21.30 -3.58
N MET A 240 -7.18 -20.37 -4.44
CA MET A 240 -7.57 -19.02 -4.06
C MET A 240 -8.78 -18.54 -4.84
N ARG A 241 -9.63 -17.75 -4.20
CA ARG A 241 -10.61 -16.92 -4.88
C ARG A 241 -10.11 -15.49 -4.95
N LEU A 242 -10.14 -14.92 -6.15
CA LEU A 242 -9.61 -13.60 -6.44
C LEU A 242 -10.72 -12.71 -6.99
N HIS A 243 -10.92 -11.56 -6.35
CA HIS A 243 -12.00 -10.62 -6.63
C HIS A 243 -11.45 -9.23 -6.96
N PHE A 244 -11.77 -8.71 -8.14
CA PHE A 244 -11.48 -7.34 -8.56
C PHE A 244 -12.73 -6.47 -8.44
N VAL A 245 -12.78 -5.61 -7.42
CA VAL A 245 -14.00 -4.90 -7.03
C VAL A 245 -13.82 -3.39 -7.16
N VAL A 246 -14.82 -2.70 -7.73
CA VAL A 246 -14.81 -1.23 -7.80
C VAL A 246 -15.01 -0.64 -6.41
N GLY A 247 -14.12 0.26 -5.98
CA GLY A 247 -14.23 0.94 -4.68
C GLY A 247 -14.11 -0.04 -3.52
N ALA A 248 -13.23 -1.03 -3.66
CA ALA A 248 -13.05 -2.07 -2.67
C ALA A 248 -12.49 -1.50 -1.35
N ASP A 249 -11.69 -0.43 -1.43
CA ASP A 249 -11.13 0.33 -0.31
C ASP A 249 -12.20 1.07 0.53
N GLU A 250 -13.43 1.20 0.04
CA GLU A 250 -14.57 1.71 0.83
C GLU A 250 -15.44 0.60 1.44
N ARG A 251 -15.24 -0.64 0.97
CA ARG A 251 -16.14 -1.78 1.23
C ARG A 251 -15.52 -2.90 2.05
N PHE A 252 -14.20 -3.06 1.98
CA PHE A 252 -13.50 -4.15 2.61
C PHE A 252 -12.34 -3.61 3.43
N LEU A 253 -12.42 -3.82 4.75
CA LEU A 253 -11.43 -3.34 5.71
C LEU A 253 -9.98 -3.73 5.35
N PRO A 254 -9.69 -4.97 4.90
CA PRO A 254 -8.34 -5.33 4.48
C PRO A 254 -7.83 -4.50 3.28
N VAL A 255 -8.71 -4.12 2.36
CA VAL A 255 -8.34 -3.29 1.21
C VAL A 255 -8.07 -1.85 1.67
N SER A 256 -8.92 -1.30 2.55
CA SER A 256 -8.70 0.02 3.14
C SER A 256 -7.37 0.10 3.91
N LEU A 257 -7.04 -0.94 4.69
CA LEU A 257 -5.77 -1.01 5.40
C LEU A 257 -4.59 -1.06 4.43
N ALA A 258 -4.68 -1.88 3.37
CA ALA A 258 -3.68 -1.92 2.30
C ALA A 258 -3.50 -0.55 1.63
N SER A 259 -4.59 0.17 1.37
CA SER A 259 -4.58 1.55 0.84
C SER A 259 -3.80 2.49 1.75
N MET A 260 -4.06 2.43 3.06
CA MET A 260 -3.38 3.26 4.06
C MET A 260 -1.89 2.93 4.18
N VAL A 261 -1.52 1.64 4.13
CA VAL A 261 -0.10 1.22 4.12
C VAL A 261 0.61 1.77 2.88
N SER A 262 0.03 1.58 1.68
CA SER A 262 0.56 2.10 0.43
C SER A 262 0.74 3.62 0.48
N LYS A 263 -0.27 4.33 0.98
CA LYS A 263 -0.23 5.79 1.10
C LYS A 263 0.81 6.25 2.10
N TYR A 264 0.87 5.66 3.30
CA TYR A 264 1.84 6.02 4.32
C TYR A 264 3.27 5.90 3.79
N PHE A 265 3.59 4.73 3.24
CA PHE A 265 4.91 4.44 2.69
C PHE A 265 5.28 5.43 1.57
N ARG A 266 4.36 5.66 0.63
CA ARG A 266 4.59 6.66 -0.43
C ARG A 266 4.87 8.05 0.15
N GLU A 267 4.08 8.54 1.10
CA GLU A 267 4.23 9.88 1.65
C GLU A 267 5.53 10.05 2.45
N LEU A 268 6.03 8.99 3.11
CA LEU A 268 7.37 9.02 3.73
C LEU A 268 8.46 9.22 2.68
N LEU A 269 8.38 8.51 1.55
CA LEU A 269 9.37 8.63 0.47
C LEU A 269 9.26 9.98 -0.26
N VAL A 270 8.05 10.53 -0.44
CA VAL A 270 7.87 11.86 -1.02
C VAL A 270 8.34 12.97 -0.06
N THR A 271 8.10 12.81 1.24
CA THR A 271 8.61 13.74 2.26
C THR A 271 10.14 13.85 2.21
N ASN A 272 10.83 12.74 2.00
CA ASN A 272 12.29 12.72 1.88
C ASN A 272 12.80 13.45 0.61
N ILE A 273 12.11 13.28 -0.52
CA ILE A 273 12.40 14.07 -1.74
C ILE A 273 12.28 15.56 -1.42
N ASN A 274 11.18 15.99 -0.79
CA ASN A 274 10.96 17.38 -0.44
C ASN A 274 12.03 17.91 0.53
N ARG A 275 12.36 17.14 1.57
CA ARG A 275 13.38 17.50 2.57
C ARG A 275 14.75 17.71 1.93
N TYR A 276 15.15 16.80 1.05
CA TYR A 276 16.45 16.88 0.37
C TYR A 276 16.58 18.18 -0.43
N PHE A 277 15.62 18.47 -1.30
CA PHE A 277 15.70 19.67 -2.14
C PHE A 277 15.49 20.98 -1.36
N ALA A 278 14.64 20.97 -0.33
CA ALA A 278 14.49 22.12 0.57
C ALA A 278 15.77 22.45 1.35
N GLY A 279 16.65 21.45 1.56
CA GLY A 279 17.98 21.66 2.17
C GLY A 279 18.90 22.57 1.35
N PHE A 280 18.67 22.71 0.04
CA PHE A 280 19.43 23.61 -0.84
C PHE A 280 18.73 24.96 -1.05
N HIS A 281 17.41 25.01 -0.89
CA HIS A 281 16.62 26.23 -1.04
C HIS A 281 15.40 26.22 -0.14
N ALA A 282 15.45 26.98 0.96
CA ALA A 282 14.44 26.96 2.01
C ALA A 282 13.04 27.41 1.54
N GLU A 283 12.95 28.26 0.53
CA GLU A 283 11.67 28.76 -0.03
C GLU A 283 11.04 27.80 -1.06
N LEU A 284 11.69 26.67 -1.35
CA LEU A 284 11.18 25.68 -2.29
C LEU A 284 9.86 25.08 -1.80
N LYS A 285 8.76 25.37 -2.50
CA LYS A 285 7.45 24.83 -2.11
C LYS A 285 7.40 23.31 -2.36
N PRO A 286 6.95 22.49 -1.38
CA PRO A 286 6.95 21.04 -1.49
C PRO A 286 5.95 20.51 -2.55
N THR A 287 6.22 19.31 -3.05
CA THR A 287 5.39 18.61 -4.03
C THR A 287 4.74 17.36 -3.44
N ALA A 288 3.51 17.08 -3.87
CA ALA A 288 2.86 15.77 -3.71
C ALA A 288 3.12 14.85 -4.92
N GLY A 289 3.75 15.39 -5.97
CA GLY A 289 4.19 14.70 -7.18
C GLY A 289 3.14 14.56 -8.28
N TYR A 290 1.94 15.13 -8.13
CA TYR A 290 0.92 15.08 -9.19
C TYR A 290 1.29 15.98 -10.35
N TRP A 291 0.66 15.77 -11.51
CA TRP A 291 1.03 16.41 -12.77
C TRP A 291 1.30 17.92 -12.65
N LYS A 292 0.32 18.69 -12.14
CA LYS A 292 0.44 20.15 -12.05
C LYS A 292 1.50 20.59 -11.04
N ASP A 293 1.48 20.05 -9.83
CA ASP A 293 2.39 20.51 -8.78
C ASP A 293 3.81 19.95 -8.90
N GLY A 294 3.96 18.78 -9.52
CA GLY A 294 5.22 18.13 -9.84
C GLY A 294 5.94 18.80 -11.01
N LEU A 295 5.23 19.23 -12.06
CA LEU A 295 5.85 20.03 -13.13
C LEU A 295 6.37 21.37 -12.59
N ARG A 296 5.57 22.05 -11.77
CA ARG A 296 6.01 23.24 -11.05
C ARG A 296 7.27 22.95 -10.22
N PHE A 297 7.27 21.87 -9.44
CA PHE A 297 8.44 21.51 -8.64
C PHE A 297 9.69 21.32 -9.50
N ILE A 298 9.60 20.58 -10.61
CA ILE A 298 10.72 20.39 -11.55
C ILE A 298 11.23 21.73 -12.08
N GLU A 299 10.33 22.67 -12.40
CA GLU A 299 10.72 23.99 -12.89
C GLU A 299 11.36 24.85 -11.80
N ASP A 300 10.85 24.77 -10.57
CA ASP A 300 11.45 25.44 -9.42
C ASP A 300 12.85 24.89 -9.12
N LEU A 301 13.11 23.58 -9.32
CA LEU A 301 14.46 23.01 -9.16
C LEU A 301 15.43 23.62 -10.18
N LYS A 302 15.03 23.69 -11.46
CA LYS A 302 15.86 24.27 -12.52
C LYS A 302 16.13 25.76 -12.31
N THR A 303 15.14 26.49 -11.80
CA THR A 303 15.24 27.95 -11.64
C THR A 303 16.04 28.32 -10.40
N ASN A 304 15.74 27.68 -9.26
CA ASN A 304 16.26 28.11 -7.96
C ASN A 304 17.55 27.39 -7.55
N ILE A 305 17.78 26.17 -8.04
CA ILE A 305 18.97 25.37 -7.70
C ILE A 305 19.61 24.69 -8.93
N PRO A 306 19.91 25.43 -10.02
CA PRO A 306 20.43 24.86 -11.27
C PRO A 306 21.78 24.15 -11.13
N HIS A 307 22.53 24.43 -10.06
CA HIS A 307 23.84 23.86 -9.77
C HIS A 307 23.76 22.49 -9.06
N ILE A 308 22.57 22.06 -8.63
CA ILE A 308 22.39 20.76 -7.96
C ILE A 308 22.13 19.69 -9.02
N GLU A 309 23.11 18.81 -9.21
CA GLU A 309 22.98 17.66 -10.10
C GLU A 309 22.17 16.54 -9.44
N TYR A 310 21.26 15.95 -10.21
CA TYR A 310 20.52 14.75 -9.83
C TYR A 310 20.12 13.96 -11.08
N ASP A 311 19.99 12.64 -10.95
CA ASP A 311 19.48 11.82 -12.04
C ASP A 311 17.98 12.06 -12.23
N ARG A 312 17.61 12.58 -13.40
CA ARG A 312 16.21 12.84 -13.75
C ARG A 312 15.39 11.55 -13.83
N GLU A 313 15.99 10.43 -14.24
CA GLU A 313 15.33 9.13 -14.31
C GLU A 313 15.07 8.52 -12.93
N GLN A 314 15.74 9.01 -11.90
CA GLN A 314 15.42 8.72 -10.50
C GLN A 314 14.34 9.64 -9.93
N LEU A 315 14.12 10.85 -10.48
CA LEU A 315 13.14 11.78 -9.92
C LEU A 315 11.78 11.71 -10.64
N VAL A 316 11.81 11.63 -11.97
CA VAL A 316 10.63 11.80 -12.84
C VAL A 316 10.22 10.48 -13.47
N ARG A 317 8.97 10.08 -13.27
CA ARG A 317 8.41 8.89 -13.90
C ARG A 317 8.18 9.09 -15.39
N CYS A 318 8.54 8.08 -16.17
CA CYS A 318 8.29 8.05 -17.60
C CYS A 318 6.79 7.93 -17.90
N ARG A 319 6.42 8.27 -19.13
CA ARG A 319 5.03 8.31 -19.58
C ARG A 319 4.51 6.98 -20.10
#